data_AF-A0AAW2EBJ7-F1
#
_entry.id   AF-A0AAW2EBJ7-F1
#
_cell.length_a   1.000
_cell.length_b   1.000
_cell.length_c   1.000
_cell.angle_alpha   90.00
_cell.angle_beta   90.00
_cell.angle_gamma   90.00
#
_symmetry.space_group_name_H-M   'P 1'
#
loop_
_entity.id
_entity.type
_entity.pdbx_description
1 polymer ?
#
loop_
_entity_poly.entity_id
_entity_poly.type
_entity_poly.pdbx_seq_one_letter_code
_entity_poly.pdbx_strand_id
1 'polypeptide(L)'
;MAFTQYAFIAFIYLAPKYFGLNNTLEEDEAFNHFWRVNGYMLGIPDRFNVCRRNAKETTELCQKIRDLYATYLRDASSEFDEVATYTLHALWYIDITVDKDAFMSSTYKLHNLPYKELGWYSWINAKYRQFLFHLFLVPYVRVIARAYSYYLVLFIIWSSEHFPLLAWIKFGKSNVRLNLYPKY
;
A
#
# COMPACT_ATOMS: atom_id res chain seq x y z
N MET A 1 4.39 15.13 -6.71
CA MET A 1 4.50 15.26 -5.24
C MET A 1 3.15 15.19 -4.54
N ALA A 2 2.19 16.10 -4.73
CA ALA A 2 0.88 16.04 -4.04
C ALA A 2 0.12 14.72 -4.30
N PHE A 3 0.04 14.28 -5.56
CA PHE A 3 -0.57 12.98 -5.88
C PHE A 3 0.19 11.77 -5.32
N THR A 4 1.51 11.88 -5.15
CA THR A 4 2.31 10.86 -4.46
C THR A 4 1.94 10.80 -2.98
N GLN A 5 1.78 11.95 -2.31
CA GLN A 5 1.29 12.02 -0.93
C GLN A 5 -0.11 11.41 -0.81
N TYR A 6 -1.01 11.72 -1.75
CA TYR A 6 -2.34 11.10 -1.84
C TYR A 6 -2.24 9.57 -1.86
N ALA A 7 -1.37 8.99 -2.69
CA ALA A 7 -1.21 7.53 -2.79
C ALA A 7 -0.80 6.87 -1.46
N PHE A 8 -0.07 7.57 -0.59
CA PHE A 8 0.32 7.05 0.72
C PHE A 8 -0.78 7.12 1.78
N ILE A 9 -1.64 8.14 1.74
CA ILE A 9 -2.51 8.47 2.87
C ILE A 9 -4.00 8.23 2.60
N ALA A 10 -4.44 8.32 1.34
CA ALA A 10 -5.85 8.51 1.03
C ALA A 10 -6.74 7.39 1.53
N PHE A 11 -6.32 6.14 1.33
CA PHE A 11 -7.15 4.98 1.66
C PHE A 11 -7.23 4.68 3.16
N ILE A 12 -6.37 5.29 3.98
CA ILE A 12 -6.53 5.28 5.44
C ILE A 12 -7.79 6.07 5.83
N TYR A 13 -8.07 7.17 5.14
CA TYR A 13 -9.30 7.95 5.35
C TYR A 13 -10.51 7.37 4.62
N LEU A 14 -10.33 6.91 3.37
CA LEU A 14 -11.44 6.50 2.51
C LEU A 14 -11.95 5.09 2.81
N ALA A 15 -11.09 4.20 3.27
CA ALA A 15 -11.41 2.79 3.48
C ALA A 15 -10.66 2.17 4.67
N PRO A 16 -10.65 2.79 5.87
CA PRO A 16 -9.84 2.32 7.00
C PRO A 16 -10.10 0.85 7.35
N LYS A 17 -11.38 0.45 7.39
CA LYS A 17 -11.79 -0.92 7.71
C LYS A 17 -11.34 -1.94 6.66
N TYR A 18 -11.17 -1.55 5.41
CA TYR A 18 -10.63 -2.44 4.37
C TYR A 18 -9.20 -2.87 4.69
N PHE A 19 -8.43 -2.00 5.34
CA PHE A 19 -7.06 -2.24 5.77
C PHE A 19 -6.94 -2.66 7.25
N GLY A 20 -8.06 -3.01 7.90
CA GLY A 20 -8.03 -3.45 9.30
C GLY A 20 -7.78 -2.32 10.31
N LEU A 21 -8.04 -1.07 9.92
CA LEU A 21 -7.90 0.11 10.75
C LEU A 21 -9.25 0.49 11.38
N ASN A 22 -9.19 0.95 12.63
CA ASN A 22 -10.35 1.43 13.40
C ASN A 22 -9.89 2.60 14.26
N ASN A 23 -9.50 3.68 13.58
CA ASN A 23 -8.90 4.86 14.17
C ASN A 23 -9.96 5.67 14.92
N THR A 24 -9.51 6.34 15.97
CA THR A 24 -10.23 7.45 16.62
C THR A 24 -10.05 8.74 15.84
N LEU A 25 -10.89 9.74 16.11
CA LEU A 25 -10.74 11.06 15.51
C LEU A 25 -9.38 11.69 15.83
N GLU A 26 -8.87 11.50 17.05
CA GLU A 26 -7.56 12.01 17.46
C GLU A 26 -6.42 11.37 16.67
N GLU A 27 -6.47 10.04 16.46
CA GLU A 27 -5.48 9.33 15.64
C GLU A 27 -5.51 9.80 14.17
N ASP A 28 -6.70 10.05 13.61
CA ASP A 28 -6.83 10.59 12.26
C ASP A 28 -6.29 12.02 12.14
N GLU A 29 -6.53 12.88 13.14
CA GLU A 29 -5.96 14.24 13.18
C GLU A 29 -4.43 14.22 13.35
N ALA A 30 -3.91 13.33 14.19
CA ALA A 30 -2.47 13.14 14.37
C ALA A 30 -1.80 12.64 13.08
N PHE A 31 -2.41 11.65 12.41
CA PHE A 31 -1.93 11.14 11.12
C PHE A 31 -1.99 12.22 10.03
N ASN A 32 -3.05 13.03 10.00
CA ASN A 32 -3.19 14.17 9.11
C ASN A 32 -2.07 15.20 9.34
N HIS A 33 -1.80 15.56 10.60
CA HIS A 33 -0.73 16.50 10.93
C HIS A 33 0.65 15.96 10.53
N PHE A 34 0.94 14.71 10.85
CA PHE A 34 2.20 14.05 10.49
C PHE A 34 2.46 14.13 8.98
N TRP A 35 1.48 13.75 8.15
CA TRP A 35 1.64 13.80 6.71
C TRP A 35 1.59 15.20 6.12
N ARG A 36 0.89 16.15 6.76
CA ARG A 36 0.95 17.57 6.38
C ARG A 36 2.37 18.11 6.49
N VAL A 37 3.04 17.86 7.62
CA VAL A 37 4.42 18.29 7.86
C VAL A 37 5.37 17.60 6.89
N ASN A 38 5.25 16.28 6.69
CA ASN A 38 6.07 15.59 5.69
C ASN A 38 5.87 16.15 4.28
N GLY A 39 4.63 16.47 3.89
CA GLY A 39 4.34 17.11 2.61
C GLY A 39 5.04 18.47 2.46
N TYR A 40 5.01 19.31 3.50
CA TYR A 40 5.73 20.58 3.52
C TYR A 40 7.25 20.38 3.41
N MET A 41 7.82 19.45 4.19
CA MET A 41 9.25 19.15 4.18
C MET A 41 9.74 18.59 2.84
N LEU A 42 8.87 17.90 2.10
CA LEU A 42 9.12 17.43 0.73
C LEU A 42 8.89 18.52 -0.34
N GLY A 43 8.64 19.77 0.07
CA GLY A 43 8.49 20.92 -0.82
C GLY A 43 7.12 21.04 -1.48
N ILE A 44 6.08 20.37 -0.97
CA ILE A 44 4.71 20.58 -1.46
C ILE A 44 4.21 21.93 -0.93
N PRO A 45 3.86 22.90 -1.79
CA PRO A 45 3.28 24.16 -1.33
C PRO A 45 1.98 23.90 -0.56
N ASP A 46 1.73 24.61 0.53
CA ASP A 46 0.58 24.36 1.43
C ASP A 46 -0.76 24.31 0.70
N ARG A 47 -0.96 25.15 -0.33
CA ARG A 47 -2.18 25.13 -1.16
C ARG A 47 -2.41 23.78 -1.87
N PHE A 48 -1.35 23.05 -2.19
CA PHE A 48 -1.38 21.76 -2.89
C PHE A 48 -1.18 20.57 -1.95
N ASN A 49 -0.89 20.79 -0.66
CA ASN A 49 -0.77 19.70 0.31
C ASN A 49 -2.11 18.98 0.44
N VAL A 50 -2.10 17.64 0.32
CA VAL A 50 -3.32 16.83 0.40
C VAL A 50 -3.86 16.84 1.83
N CYS A 51 -2.98 16.84 2.81
CA CYS A 51 -3.35 16.96 4.23
C CYS A 51 -3.73 18.41 4.53
N ARG A 52 -5.03 18.64 4.73
CA ARG A 52 -5.63 19.95 5.01
C ARG A 52 -5.54 20.29 6.49
N ARG A 53 -6.32 21.29 6.89
CA ARG A 53 -6.31 21.78 8.26
C ARG A 53 -6.67 20.70 9.27
N ASN A 54 -7.60 19.82 8.91
CA ASN A 54 -8.11 18.71 9.72
C ASN A 54 -8.38 17.46 8.86
N ALA A 55 -8.55 16.31 9.51
CA ALA A 55 -8.77 15.02 8.85
C ALA A 55 -10.07 14.99 8.01
N LYS A 56 -11.10 15.74 8.42
CA LYS A 56 -12.36 15.84 7.66
C LYS A 56 -12.15 16.50 6.29
N GLU A 57 -11.54 17.69 6.25
CA GLU A 57 -11.23 18.40 5.01
C GLU A 57 -10.29 17.57 4.11
N THR A 58 -9.34 16.84 4.71
CA THR A 58 -8.47 15.90 3.98
C THR A 58 -9.25 14.75 3.36
N THR A 59 -10.19 14.15 4.11
CA THR A 59 -11.03 13.05 3.63
C THR A 59 -11.89 13.49 2.44
N GLU A 60 -12.51 14.67 2.51
CA GLU A 60 -13.31 15.24 1.42
C GLU A 60 -12.47 15.48 0.15
N LEU A 61 -11.23 15.97 0.30
CA LEU A 61 -10.32 16.10 -0.83
C LEU A 61 -9.89 14.74 -1.40
N CYS A 62 -9.58 13.76 -0.54
CA CYS A 62 -9.24 12.42 -0.96
C CYS A 62 -10.38 11.77 -1.78
N GLN A 63 -11.64 12.01 -1.42
CA GLN A 63 -12.79 11.52 -2.20
C GLN A 63 -12.79 12.09 -3.63
N LYS A 64 -12.58 13.40 -3.77
CA LYS A 64 -12.51 14.06 -5.09
C LYS A 64 -11.36 13.53 -5.94
N ILE A 65 -10.18 13.32 -5.33
CA ILE A 65 -9.02 12.77 -6.03
C ILE A 65 -9.24 11.29 -6.40
N ARG A 66 -9.88 10.49 -5.55
CA ARG A 66 -10.26 9.11 -5.89
C ARG A 66 -11.14 9.06 -7.13
N ASP A 67 -12.12 9.95 -7.22
CA ASP A 67 -13.04 9.98 -8.37
C ASP A 67 -12.31 10.37 -9.66
N LEU A 68 -11.32 11.26 -9.58
CA LEU A 68 -10.39 11.56 -10.68
C LEU A 68 -9.52 10.33 -11.05
N TYR A 69 -8.95 9.63 -10.07
CA TYR A 69 -8.18 8.41 -10.35
C TYR A 69 -9.04 7.33 -10.99
N ALA A 70 -10.31 7.23 -10.60
CA ALA A 70 -11.25 6.30 -11.18
C ALA A 70 -11.48 6.58 -12.68
N THR A 71 -11.40 7.84 -13.15
CA THR A 71 -11.50 8.10 -14.60
C THR A 71 -10.29 7.57 -15.36
N TYR A 72 -9.08 7.73 -14.81
CA TYR A 72 -7.85 7.21 -15.43
C TYR A 72 -7.71 5.69 -15.33
N LEU A 73 -8.22 5.06 -14.26
CA LEU A 73 -8.18 3.60 -14.11
C LEU A 73 -9.14 2.86 -15.05
N ARG A 74 -10.22 3.51 -15.51
CA ARG A 74 -11.16 2.93 -16.49
C ARG A 74 -10.50 2.72 -17.85
N ASP A 75 -9.62 3.64 -18.23
CA ASP A 75 -8.85 3.60 -19.48
C ASP A 75 -7.36 3.65 -19.14
N ALA A 76 -6.93 2.67 -18.35
CA ALA A 76 -5.56 2.60 -17.88
C ALA A 76 -4.63 2.30 -19.04
N SER A 77 -3.55 3.07 -19.16
CA SER A 77 -2.60 2.92 -20.26
C SER A 77 -1.77 1.63 -20.14
N SER A 78 -1.17 1.20 -21.25
CA SER A 78 -0.24 0.07 -21.28
C SER A 78 0.93 0.28 -20.31
N GLU A 79 1.45 1.51 -20.22
CA GLU A 79 2.57 1.85 -19.35
C GLU A 79 2.21 1.66 -17.87
N PHE A 80 0.96 1.96 -17.49
CA PHE A 80 0.50 1.70 -16.14
C PHE A 80 0.50 0.20 -15.81
N ASP A 81 0.02 -0.65 -16.73
CA ASP A 81 0.03 -2.10 -16.53
C ASP A 81 1.46 -2.66 -16.46
N GLU A 82 2.37 -2.16 -17.31
CA GLU A 82 3.79 -2.52 -17.27
C GLU A 82 4.44 -2.14 -15.94
N VAL A 83 4.28 -0.90 -15.49
CA VAL A 83 4.84 -0.42 -14.22
C VAL A 83 4.28 -1.22 -13.05
N ALA A 84 2.96 -1.46 -13.03
CA ALA A 84 2.34 -2.28 -11.98
C ALA A 84 2.89 -3.72 -11.99
N THR A 85 3.05 -4.31 -13.18
CA THR A 85 3.59 -5.67 -13.34
C THR A 85 5.01 -5.76 -12.81
N TYR A 86 5.92 -4.89 -13.27
CA TYR A 86 7.32 -4.96 -12.86
C TYR A 86 7.50 -4.62 -11.39
N THR A 87 6.73 -3.66 -10.86
CA THR A 87 6.79 -3.30 -9.43
C THR A 87 6.34 -4.46 -8.55
N LEU A 88 5.18 -5.06 -8.85
CA LEU A 88 4.65 -6.17 -8.04
C LEU A 88 5.49 -7.44 -8.20
N HIS A 89 6.03 -7.69 -9.40
CA HIS A 89 6.97 -8.77 -9.62
C HIS A 89 8.28 -8.58 -8.84
N ALA A 90 8.79 -7.34 -8.74
CA ALA A 90 9.95 -7.04 -7.89
C ALA A 90 9.65 -7.28 -6.41
N LEU A 91 8.47 -6.86 -5.93
CA LEU A 91 8.03 -7.09 -4.56
C LEU A 91 7.81 -8.57 -4.21
N TRP A 92 7.48 -9.42 -5.20
CA TRP A 92 7.30 -10.85 -5.00
C TRP A 92 8.55 -11.54 -4.41
N TYR A 93 9.75 -11.05 -4.75
CA TYR A 93 11.00 -11.58 -4.20
C TYR A 93 11.19 -11.26 -2.71
N ILE A 94 10.40 -10.34 -2.16
CA ILE A 94 10.37 -9.96 -0.75
C ILE A 94 9.18 -10.63 -0.05
N ASP A 95 7.98 -10.52 -0.63
CA ASP A 95 6.74 -11.11 -0.13
C ASP A 95 6.11 -11.99 -1.21
N ILE A 96 6.25 -13.31 -1.06
CA ILE A 96 5.73 -14.32 -1.99
C ILE A 96 4.20 -14.35 -2.10
N THR A 97 3.50 -13.64 -1.22
CA THR A 97 2.04 -13.48 -1.25
C THR A 97 1.59 -12.27 -2.07
N VAL A 98 2.52 -11.52 -2.69
CA VAL A 98 2.22 -10.45 -3.63
C VAL A 98 1.73 -11.07 -4.94
N ASP A 99 0.57 -10.64 -5.42
CA ASP A 99 0.02 -11.09 -6.69
C ASP A 99 -0.55 -9.89 -7.44
N LYS A 100 -0.24 -9.80 -8.75
CA LYS A 100 -0.65 -8.67 -9.58
C LYS A 100 -2.16 -8.53 -9.62
N ASP A 101 -2.86 -9.60 -10.00
CA ASP A 101 -4.29 -9.55 -10.22
C ASP A 101 -5.07 -9.32 -8.90
N ALA A 102 -4.60 -9.89 -7.79
CA ALA A 102 -5.15 -9.63 -6.45
C ALA A 102 -4.97 -8.16 -6.02
N PHE A 103 -3.80 -7.59 -6.26
CA PHE A 103 -3.51 -6.18 -5.96
C PHE A 103 -4.35 -5.24 -6.83
N MET A 104 -4.44 -5.53 -8.13
CA MET A 104 -5.22 -4.74 -9.08
C MET A 104 -6.72 -4.82 -8.79
N SER A 105 -7.25 -6.01 -8.49
CA SER A 105 -8.64 -6.18 -8.05
C SER A 105 -8.96 -5.33 -6.81
N SER A 106 -8.05 -5.32 -5.83
CA SER A 106 -8.16 -4.49 -4.63
C SER A 106 -8.16 -3.00 -4.98
N THR A 107 -7.26 -2.58 -5.87
CA THR A 107 -7.13 -1.19 -6.32
C THR A 107 -8.39 -0.71 -7.04
N TYR A 108 -8.92 -1.49 -7.98
CA TYR A 108 -10.16 -1.17 -8.70
C TYR A 108 -11.36 -1.11 -7.74
N LYS A 109 -11.46 -2.08 -6.82
CA LYS A 109 -12.51 -2.08 -5.78
C LYS A 109 -12.48 -0.83 -4.91
N LEU A 110 -11.30 -0.37 -4.50
CA LEU A 110 -11.14 0.85 -3.69
C LEU A 110 -11.53 2.13 -4.45
N HIS A 111 -11.53 2.09 -5.78
CA HIS A 111 -12.00 3.16 -6.67
C HIS A 111 -13.44 2.94 -7.16
N ASN A 112 -14.17 1.97 -6.60
CA ASN A 112 -15.53 1.60 -7.02
C ASN A 112 -15.64 1.22 -8.51
N LEU A 113 -14.62 0.54 -9.03
CA LEU A 113 -14.57 0.06 -10.40
C LEU A 113 -14.63 -1.48 -10.46
N PRO A 114 -15.23 -2.06 -11.51
CA PRO A 114 -15.15 -3.49 -11.76
C PRO A 114 -13.73 -3.86 -12.21
N TYR A 115 -13.27 -5.04 -11.82
CA TYR A 115 -12.06 -5.67 -12.34
C TYR A 115 -12.42 -7.02 -12.95
N LYS A 116 -11.54 -7.56 -13.79
CA LYS A 116 -11.71 -8.90 -14.37
C LYS A 116 -11.86 -9.97 -13.27
N GLU A 117 -12.47 -11.09 -13.61
CA GLU A 117 -12.54 -12.24 -12.70
C GLU A 117 -11.14 -12.76 -12.39
N LEU A 118 -10.94 -13.12 -11.12
CA LEU A 118 -9.65 -13.58 -10.63
C LEU A 118 -9.50 -15.08 -10.88
N GLY A 119 -8.30 -15.47 -11.33
CA GLY A 119 -7.89 -16.87 -11.26
C GLY A 119 -7.83 -17.38 -9.82
N TRP A 120 -7.91 -18.70 -9.64
CA TRP A 120 -7.99 -19.32 -8.31
C TRP A 120 -6.83 -18.90 -7.37
N TYR A 121 -5.60 -18.80 -7.89
CA TYR A 121 -4.42 -18.41 -7.12
C TYR A 121 -4.52 -16.95 -6.62
N SER A 122 -4.84 -16.02 -7.51
CA SER A 122 -5.03 -14.61 -7.18
C SER A 122 -6.21 -14.39 -6.24
N TRP A 123 -7.28 -15.17 -6.41
CA TRP A 123 -8.43 -15.15 -5.51
C TRP A 123 -8.05 -15.60 -4.09
N ILE A 124 -7.28 -16.69 -3.94
CA ILE A 124 -6.80 -17.14 -2.63
C ILE A 124 -5.94 -16.04 -1.97
N ASN A 125 -5.00 -15.44 -2.70
CA ASN A 125 -4.17 -14.35 -2.17
C ASN A 125 -5.00 -13.14 -1.74
N ALA A 126 -5.99 -12.73 -2.54
CA ALA A 126 -6.90 -11.64 -2.20
C ALA A 126 -7.71 -11.96 -0.93
N LYS A 127 -8.23 -13.20 -0.80
CA LYS A 127 -8.98 -13.64 0.37
C LYS A 127 -8.12 -13.75 1.62
N TYR A 128 -6.90 -14.25 1.50
CA TYR A 128 -5.92 -14.28 2.57
C TYR A 128 -5.67 -12.88 3.13
N ARG A 129 -5.39 -11.89 2.27
CA ARG A 129 -5.17 -10.50 2.69
C ARG A 129 -6.42 -9.88 3.32
N GLN A 130 -7.59 -10.10 2.73
CA GLN A 130 -8.86 -9.62 3.28
C GLN A 130 -9.14 -10.22 4.67
N PHE A 131 -8.87 -11.51 4.83
CA PHE A 131 -9.04 -12.21 6.11
C PHE A 131 -8.07 -11.66 7.16
N LEU A 132 -6.79 -11.48 6.82
CA LEU A 132 -5.79 -10.92 7.72
C LEU A 132 -6.20 -9.51 8.22
N PHE A 133 -6.62 -8.62 7.32
CA PHE A 133 -7.10 -7.29 7.71
C PHE A 133 -8.39 -7.35 8.53
N HIS A 134 -9.28 -8.30 8.26
CA HIS A 134 -10.45 -8.53 9.11
C HIS A 134 -10.06 -8.96 10.53
N LEU A 135 -9.06 -9.84 10.68
CA LEU A 135 -8.56 -10.24 12.01
C LEU A 135 -8.03 -9.06 12.80
N PHE A 136 -7.45 -8.05 12.14
CA PHE A 136 -7.05 -6.81 12.81
C PHE A 136 -8.23 -5.99 13.34
N LEU A 137 -9.46 -6.25 12.93
CA LEU A 137 -10.64 -5.58 13.48
C LEU A 137 -11.25 -6.30 14.68
N VAL A 138 -11.04 -7.60 14.82
CA VAL A 138 -11.69 -8.44 15.84
C VAL A 138 -11.07 -8.22 17.24
N PRO A 139 -11.87 -7.92 18.29
CA PRO A 139 -11.37 -7.76 19.65
C PRO A 139 -10.57 -8.97 20.16
N TYR A 140 -9.54 -8.72 20.97
CA TYR A 140 -8.57 -9.71 21.49
C TYR A 140 -7.69 -10.39 20.43
N VAL A 141 -8.30 -10.93 19.36
CA VAL A 141 -7.61 -11.54 18.21
C VAL A 141 -6.71 -10.53 17.51
N ARG A 142 -7.14 -9.26 17.41
CA ARG A 142 -6.35 -8.14 16.88
C ARG A 142 -4.95 -8.08 17.47
N VAL A 143 -4.80 -8.29 18.79
CA VAL A 143 -3.49 -8.17 19.46
C VAL A 143 -2.55 -9.26 18.96
N ILE A 144 -3.03 -10.50 18.91
CA ILE A 144 -2.26 -11.66 18.44
C ILE A 144 -1.94 -11.50 16.94
N ALA A 145 -2.94 -11.17 16.12
CA ALA A 145 -2.77 -11.00 14.69
C ALA A 145 -1.76 -9.89 14.36
N ARG A 146 -1.83 -8.74 15.04
CA ARG A 146 -0.86 -7.64 14.86
C ARG A 146 0.54 -8.03 15.32
N ALA A 147 0.68 -8.71 16.46
CA ALA A 147 1.98 -9.17 16.94
C ALA A 147 2.61 -10.17 15.96
N TYR A 148 1.84 -11.16 15.49
CA TYR A 148 2.28 -12.09 14.46
C TYR A 148 2.72 -11.38 13.18
N SER A 149 1.89 -10.47 12.64
CA SER A 149 2.22 -9.73 11.43
C SER A 149 3.45 -8.85 11.61
N TYR A 150 3.65 -8.25 12.78
CA TYR A 150 4.85 -7.49 13.10
C TYR A 150 6.11 -8.36 13.02
N TYR A 151 6.13 -9.51 13.70
CA TYR A 151 7.27 -10.43 13.65
C TYR A 151 7.48 -11.04 12.26
N LEU A 152 6.41 -11.31 11.52
CA LEU A 152 6.49 -11.78 10.14
C LEU A 152 7.15 -10.73 9.25
N VAL A 153 6.75 -9.45 9.34
CA VAL A 153 7.37 -8.36 8.56
C VAL A 153 8.84 -8.19 8.94
N LEU A 154 9.18 -8.21 10.24
CA LEU A 154 10.58 -8.16 10.69
C LEU A 154 11.39 -9.33 10.12
N PHE A 155 10.84 -10.54 10.13
CA PHE A 155 11.49 -11.71 9.57
C PHE A 155 11.67 -11.59 8.05
N ILE A 156 10.67 -11.09 7.32
CA ILE A 156 10.76 -10.85 5.87
C ILE A 156 11.87 -9.85 5.55
N ILE A 157 11.93 -8.73 6.28
CA ILE A 157 12.98 -7.70 6.10
C ILE A 157 14.36 -8.30 6.40
N TRP A 158 14.50 -8.95 7.56
CA TRP A 158 15.76 -9.58 7.96
C TRP A 158 16.23 -10.63 6.94
N SER A 159 15.31 -11.46 6.44
CA SER A 159 15.56 -12.46 5.42
C SER A 159 15.97 -11.81 4.09
N SER A 160 15.30 -10.74 3.68
CA SER A 160 15.65 -9.98 2.46
C SER A 160 17.06 -9.38 2.53
N GLU A 161 17.49 -8.93 3.72
CA GLU A 161 18.83 -8.35 3.91
C GLU A 161 19.94 -9.41 3.97
N HIS A 162 19.72 -10.52 4.68
CA HIS A 162 20.77 -11.51 4.97
C HIS A 162 20.75 -12.72 4.04
N PHE A 163 19.56 -13.15 3.64
CA PHE A 163 19.32 -14.37 2.85
C PHE A 163 18.22 -14.16 1.80
N PRO A 164 18.39 -13.26 0.81
CA PRO A 164 17.41 -13.07 -0.26
C PRO A 164 17.46 -14.25 -1.26
N LEU A 165 17.12 -15.45 -0.79
CA LEU A 165 17.25 -16.72 -1.49
C LEU A 165 16.53 -16.69 -2.84
N LEU A 166 15.32 -16.13 -2.88
CA LEU A 166 14.51 -16.04 -4.10
C LEU A 166 15.19 -15.15 -5.15
N ALA A 167 15.72 -14.01 -4.73
CA ALA A 167 16.45 -13.13 -5.62
C ALA A 167 17.77 -13.79 -6.06
N TRP A 168 18.49 -14.47 -5.17
CA TRP A 168 19.72 -15.22 -5.50
C TRP A 168 19.48 -16.31 -6.53
N ILE A 169 18.39 -17.06 -6.42
CA ILE A 169 18.03 -18.11 -7.38
C ILE A 169 17.74 -17.51 -8.76
N LYS A 170 17.00 -16.38 -8.81
CA LYS A 170 16.61 -15.79 -10.10
C LYS A 170 17.75 -15.00 -10.76
N PHE A 171 18.40 -14.13 -10.02
CA PHE A 171 19.34 -13.15 -10.55
C PHE A 171 20.80 -13.55 -10.34
N GLY A 172 21.07 -14.54 -9.50
CA GLY A 172 22.42 -14.96 -9.11
C GLY A 172 22.98 -14.15 -7.94
N LYS A 173 23.74 -14.82 -7.06
CA LYS A 173 24.30 -14.21 -5.83
C LYS A 173 25.18 -12.97 -6.11
N SER A 174 25.87 -12.92 -7.25
CA SER A 174 26.74 -11.79 -7.61
C SER A 174 25.97 -10.52 -7.96
N ASN A 175 24.74 -10.65 -8.44
CA ASN A 175 23.93 -9.56 -9.01
C ASN A 175 22.92 -8.99 -8.00
N VAL A 176 22.64 -9.71 -6.92
CA VAL A 176 21.78 -9.24 -5.83
C VAL A 176 22.65 -8.57 -4.78
N ARG A 177 22.87 -7.28 -4.94
CA ARG A 177 23.53 -6.42 -3.93
C ARG A 177 22.59 -5.28 -3.58
N LEU A 178 22.11 -5.27 -2.34
CA LEU A 178 21.42 -4.10 -1.80
C LEU A 178 22.50 -3.07 -1.44
N ASN A 179 22.75 -2.14 -2.34
CA ASN A 179 23.70 -1.05 -2.13
C ASN A 179 22.94 0.28 -2.05
N LEU A 180 22.38 0.55 -0.87
CA LEU A 180 21.59 1.76 -0.64
C LEU A 180 22.47 3.04 -0.75
N TYR A 181 23.78 2.91 -0.50
CA TYR A 181 24.75 4.01 -0.58
C TYR A 181 26.09 3.54 -1.17
N PRO A 182 26.23 3.49 -2.51
CA PRO A 182 27.42 2.91 -3.13
C PRO A 182 28.73 3.67 -2.96
N LYS A 183 28.67 4.90 -2.44
CA LYS A 183 29.79 5.86 -2.41
C LYS A 183 29.82 6.71 -1.14
N TYR A 184 29.17 6.27 -0.07
CA TYR A 184 29.29 6.85 1.27
C TYR A 184 29.54 5.75 2.28
#